data_AF-F7Y6G8-F1
#
_entry.id   AF-F7Y6G8-F1
#
_cell.length_a   1.000
_cell.length_b   1.000
_cell.length_c   1.000
_cell.angle_alpha   90.00
_cell.angle_beta   90.00
_cell.angle_gamma   90.00
#
_symmetry.space_group_name_H-M   'P 1'
#
loop_
_entity.id
_entity.type
_entity.pdbx_description
1 polymer ?
#
loop_
_entity_poly.entity_id
_entity_poly.type
_entity_poly.pdbx_seq_one_letter_code
_entity_poly.pdbx_strand_id
1 'polypeptide(L)'
;MLIQPIDYFLVAWFTLALASTLYVGFDQYRNNPEPVVMKWGFILVTLYMGPLGLLLYVLADKEPRPGEHEAFTRTLWKQGVGSTIHCVAGDATGIILAAVITAALGLPMWLDLIVEYLAGFAFGLFIFQSLFMKSMMGGSYWENVRKSFLPEFISMNFMMAGMAPVMSFLMMGRDMRAMEPTELLFWGVMSIGVISGFALAYPANVWLVARGLKHGLMTERPNQGAAGGHEHHQKGHKSASGKGSAGHGMRSDATTPQIAALGVVSAIALALGMAAPANWLNLTLSARDVGGVIMPQGMIMDRDTPADAMRDMAATSPRLVTASPPTKWRRTMTMSSNSKSGWCGRG
;
A
#
# COMPACT_ATOMS: atom_id res chain seq x y z
N MET A 1 -19.38 -8.32 8.34
CA MET A 1 -20.55 -7.90 9.17
C MET A 1 -20.45 -6.40 9.37
N LEU A 2 -21.55 -5.63 9.32
CA LEU A 2 -21.50 -4.18 9.60
C LEU A 2 -21.86 -3.97 11.07
N ILE A 3 -20.85 -3.83 11.91
CA ILE A 3 -20.98 -3.76 13.38
C ILE A 3 -20.91 -2.30 13.84
N GLN A 4 -20.05 -1.50 13.21
CA GLN A 4 -19.75 -0.13 13.61
C GLN A 4 -19.96 0.86 12.44
N PRO A 5 -20.12 2.17 12.71
CA PRO A 5 -20.20 3.20 11.67
C PRO A 5 -19.06 3.15 10.65
N ILE A 6 -17.85 2.77 11.09
CA ILE A 6 -16.69 2.61 10.21
C ILE A 6 -16.91 1.54 9.13
N ASP A 7 -17.67 0.50 9.41
CA ASP A 7 -17.93 -0.56 8.43
C ASP A 7 -18.75 -0.01 7.24
N TYR A 8 -19.71 0.90 7.47
CA TYR A 8 -20.46 1.56 6.40
C TYR A 8 -19.57 2.49 5.55
N PHE A 9 -18.68 3.23 6.21
CA PHE A 9 -17.69 4.06 5.52
C PHE A 9 -16.79 3.20 4.64
N LEU A 10 -16.32 2.06 5.15
CA LEU A 10 -15.49 1.13 4.38
C LEU A 10 -16.24 0.54 3.20
N VAL A 11 -17.51 0.15 3.34
CA VAL A 11 -18.32 -0.31 2.20
C VAL A 11 -18.40 0.76 1.11
N ALA A 12 -18.66 2.02 1.49
CA ALA A 12 -18.67 3.13 0.53
C ALA A 12 -17.29 3.31 -0.13
N TRP A 13 -16.21 3.30 0.67
CA TRP A 13 -14.84 3.40 0.19
C TRP A 13 -14.49 2.31 -0.82
N PHE A 14 -14.77 1.04 -0.51
CA PHE A 14 -14.48 -0.09 -1.40
C PHE A 14 -15.37 -0.13 -2.63
N THR A 15 -16.62 0.34 -2.53
CA THR A 15 -17.49 0.50 -3.69
C THR A 15 -16.90 1.54 -4.66
N LEU A 16 -16.45 2.68 -4.12
CA LEU A 16 -15.78 3.71 -4.90
C LEU A 16 -14.42 3.23 -5.45
N ALA A 17 -13.65 2.46 -4.68
CA ALA A 17 -12.40 1.86 -5.13
C ALA A 17 -12.65 0.92 -6.32
N LEU A 18 -13.64 0.02 -6.22
CA LEU A 18 -13.99 -0.88 -7.31
C LEU A 18 -14.43 -0.11 -8.57
N ALA A 19 -15.33 0.86 -8.42
CA ALA A 19 -15.77 1.69 -9.55
C ALA A 19 -14.59 2.45 -10.19
N SER A 20 -13.68 2.98 -9.36
CA SER A 20 -12.46 3.67 -9.79
C SER A 20 -11.54 2.75 -10.56
N THR A 21 -11.26 1.55 -10.04
CA THR A 21 -10.41 0.55 -10.70
C THR A 21 -11.00 0.09 -12.02
N LEU A 22 -12.32 -0.13 -12.09
CA LEU A 22 -13.00 -0.50 -13.33
C LEU A 22 -12.89 0.62 -14.38
N TYR A 23 -13.08 1.87 -13.98
CA TYR A 23 -12.90 3.02 -14.87
C TYR A 23 -11.45 3.11 -15.37
N VAL A 24 -10.46 3.05 -14.46
CA VAL A 24 -9.03 3.13 -14.82
C VAL A 24 -8.68 2.02 -15.80
N GLY A 25 -9.07 0.77 -15.51
CA GLY A 25 -8.84 -0.36 -16.40
C GLY A 25 -9.46 -0.15 -17.78
N PHE A 26 -10.73 0.25 -17.85
CA PHE A 26 -11.40 0.50 -19.12
C PHE A 26 -10.73 1.61 -19.95
N ASP A 27 -10.41 2.74 -19.31
CA ASP A 27 -9.83 3.91 -19.97
C ASP A 27 -8.38 3.66 -20.43
N GLN A 28 -7.58 3.01 -19.59
CA GLN A 28 -6.20 2.62 -19.86
C GLN A 28 -6.07 1.74 -21.13
N TYR A 29 -6.92 0.73 -21.28
CA TYR A 29 -6.86 -0.16 -22.44
C TYR A 29 -7.46 0.43 -23.71
N ARG A 30 -8.32 1.45 -23.60
CA ARG A 30 -9.01 2.05 -24.76
C ARG A 30 -8.33 3.31 -25.29
N ASN A 31 -7.83 4.15 -24.39
CA ASN A 31 -7.41 5.51 -24.72
C ASN A 31 -5.94 5.80 -24.40
N ASN A 32 -5.28 5.03 -23.52
CA ASN A 32 -3.94 5.37 -23.04
C ASN A 32 -2.84 4.56 -23.75
N PRO A 33 -1.84 5.21 -24.37
CA PRO A 33 -0.74 4.55 -25.07
C PRO A 33 0.38 4.13 -24.12
N GLU A 34 0.07 3.48 -23.00
CA GLU A 34 1.06 2.98 -22.04
C GLU A 34 1.44 1.50 -22.28
N PRO A 35 2.66 1.08 -21.88
CA PRO A 35 3.03 -0.33 -21.85
C PRO A 35 2.17 -1.11 -20.84
N VAL A 36 1.86 -2.38 -21.18
CA VAL A 36 0.91 -3.23 -20.41
C VAL A 36 1.23 -3.30 -18.92
N VAL A 37 2.50 -3.33 -18.55
CA VAL A 37 2.93 -3.40 -17.14
C VAL A 37 2.56 -2.14 -16.36
N MET A 38 2.65 -0.95 -16.98
CA MET A 38 2.22 0.30 -16.34
C MET A 38 0.72 0.35 -16.19
N LYS A 39 -0.03 -0.20 -17.16
CA LYS A 39 -1.49 -0.35 -17.04
C LYS A 39 -1.88 -1.15 -15.81
N TRP A 40 -1.23 -2.29 -15.60
CA TRP A 40 -1.42 -3.10 -14.39
C TRP A 40 -0.98 -2.35 -13.13
N GLY A 41 0.09 -1.56 -13.19
CA GLY A 41 0.53 -0.69 -12.10
C GLY A 41 -0.59 0.24 -11.63
N PHE A 42 -1.21 0.99 -12.54
CA PHE A 42 -2.33 1.89 -12.21
C PHE A 42 -3.57 1.15 -11.74
N ILE A 43 -3.91 0.00 -12.33
CA ILE A 43 -5.07 -0.81 -11.93
C ILE A 43 -4.91 -1.30 -10.49
N LEU A 44 -3.73 -1.86 -10.16
CA LEU A 44 -3.45 -2.39 -8.83
C LEU A 44 -3.35 -1.28 -7.78
N VAL A 45 -2.64 -0.19 -8.07
CA VAL A 45 -2.57 0.94 -7.15
C VAL A 45 -3.94 1.57 -6.91
N THR A 46 -4.80 1.67 -7.93
CA THR A 46 -6.18 2.13 -7.76
C THR A 46 -7.00 1.16 -6.93
N LEU A 47 -6.76 -0.16 -7.06
CA LEU A 47 -7.40 -1.15 -6.20
C LEU A 47 -6.98 -0.99 -4.73
N TYR A 48 -5.72 -0.65 -4.46
CA TYR A 48 -5.19 -0.49 -3.10
C TYR A 48 -5.56 0.85 -2.47
N MET A 49 -5.43 1.95 -3.21
CA MET A 49 -5.60 3.32 -2.72
C MET A 49 -6.99 3.90 -3.02
N GLY A 50 -7.84 3.15 -3.72
CA GLY A 50 -9.19 3.54 -4.09
C GLY A 50 -9.23 4.80 -4.98
N PRO A 51 -10.16 5.74 -4.72
CA PRO A 51 -10.30 6.97 -5.51
C PRO A 51 -9.04 7.83 -5.61
N LEU A 52 -8.11 7.72 -4.66
CA LEU A 52 -6.83 8.42 -4.73
C LEU A 52 -5.96 7.90 -5.89
N GLY A 53 -6.00 6.60 -6.18
CA GLY A 53 -5.31 6.04 -7.35
C GLY A 53 -5.90 6.52 -8.66
N LEU A 54 -7.23 6.65 -8.74
CA LEU A 54 -7.92 7.27 -9.87
C LEU A 54 -7.50 8.74 -10.05
N LEU A 55 -7.43 9.50 -8.96
CA LEU A 55 -6.97 10.89 -9.00
C LEU A 55 -5.54 10.98 -9.56
N LEU A 56 -4.63 10.12 -9.08
CA LEU A 56 -3.26 10.04 -9.58
C LEU A 56 -3.21 9.67 -11.07
N TYR A 57 -4.01 8.70 -11.50
CA TYR A 57 -4.13 8.33 -12.91
C TYR A 57 -4.54 9.53 -13.78
N VAL A 58 -5.62 10.22 -13.41
CA VAL A 58 -6.14 11.36 -14.19
C VAL A 58 -5.16 12.52 -14.24
N LEU A 59 -4.45 12.80 -13.15
CA LEU A 59 -3.56 13.97 -13.05
C LEU A 59 -2.16 13.73 -13.62
N ALA A 60 -1.63 12.51 -13.47
CA ALA A 60 -0.26 12.20 -13.83
C ALA A 60 -0.14 11.54 -15.21
N ASP A 61 -1.14 10.75 -15.61
CA ASP A 61 -0.94 9.75 -16.66
C ASP A 61 -1.95 9.83 -17.82
N LYS A 62 -3.25 9.93 -17.51
CA LYS A 62 -4.32 9.95 -18.52
C LYS A 62 -4.03 10.95 -19.64
N GLU A 63 -3.93 10.46 -20.88
CA GLU A 63 -3.70 11.29 -22.06
C GLU A 63 -4.79 12.39 -22.19
N PRO A 64 -4.43 13.68 -22.13
CA PRO A 64 -5.42 14.77 -22.21
C PRO A 64 -6.06 14.89 -23.60
N ARG A 65 -5.25 14.69 -24.64
CA ARG A 65 -5.63 14.73 -26.04
C ARG A 65 -4.78 13.74 -26.83
N PRO A 66 -5.31 13.10 -27.89
CA PRO A 66 -4.56 12.15 -28.69
C PRO A 66 -3.26 12.76 -29.22
N GLY A 67 -2.11 12.17 -28.89
CA GLY A 67 -0.80 12.65 -29.32
C GLY A 67 -0.03 13.48 -28.27
N GLU A 68 -0.64 13.82 -27.13
CA GLU A 68 -0.04 14.70 -26.13
C GLU A 68 0.50 13.95 -24.89
N HIS A 69 0.33 12.62 -24.79
CA HIS A 69 0.69 11.85 -23.60
C HIS A 69 2.18 11.99 -23.20
N GLU A 70 3.12 11.91 -24.15
CA GLU A 70 4.56 12.04 -23.93
C GLU A 70 4.90 13.41 -23.34
N ALA A 71 4.32 14.48 -23.89
CA ALA A 71 4.54 15.85 -23.43
C ALA A 71 3.90 16.07 -22.05
N PHE A 72 2.71 15.50 -21.84
CA PHE A 72 1.97 15.59 -20.60
C PHE A 72 2.70 14.91 -19.44
N THR A 73 3.25 13.71 -19.65
CA THR A 73 3.91 12.91 -18.60
C THR A 73 5.35 13.32 -18.36
N ARG A 74 5.98 14.11 -19.23
CA ARG A 74 7.40 14.51 -19.16
C ARG A 74 7.81 15.18 -17.84
N THR A 75 6.89 15.85 -17.15
CA THR A 75 7.22 16.59 -15.93
C THR A 75 7.70 15.66 -14.81
N LEU A 76 8.77 16.04 -14.10
CA LEU A 76 9.44 15.19 -13.11
C LEU A 76 8.50 14.65 -12.02
N TRP A 77 7.56 15.44 -11.52
CA TRP A 77 6.64 14.98 -10.48
C TRP A 77 5.74 13.84 -10.98
N LYS A 78 5.31 13.88 -12.26
CA LYS A 78 4.50 12.82 -12.89
C LYS A 78 5.33 11.57 -13.15
N GLN A 79 6.57 11.76 -13.60
CA GLN A 79 7.53 10.66 -13.71
C GLN A 79 7.79 10.00 -12.34
N GLY A 80 7.90 10.79 -11.27
CA GLY A 80 7.97 10.29 -9.91
C GLY A 80 6.71 9.53 -9.48
N VAL A 81 5.52 10.00 -9.84
CA VAL A 81 4.26 9.28 -9.61
C VAL A 81 4.30 7.93 -10.32
N GLY A 82 4.64 7.88 -11.61
CA GLY A 82 4.75 6.63 -12.36
C GLY A 82 5.73 5.63 -11.74
N SER A 83 6.91 6.10 -11.35
CA SER A 83 7.92 5.29 -10.65
C SER A 83 7.43 4.76 -9.31
N THR A 84 6.71 5.58 -8.55
CA THR A 84 6.13 5.19 -7.26
C THR A 84 4.99 4.18 -7.45
N ILE A 85 4.14 4.38 -8.46
CA ILE A 85 3.03 3.47 -8.80
C ILE A 85 3.57 2.10 -9.18
N HIS A 86 4.61 2.04 -10.01
CA HIS A 86 5.24 0.79 -10.38
C HIS A 86 5.80 0.03 -9.17
N CYS A 87 6.46 0.75 -8.26
CA CYS A 87 6.99 0.19 -7.02
C CYS A 87 5.87 -0.34 -6.11
N VAL A 88 4.91 0.52 -5.78
CA VAL A 88 3.82 0.21 -4.85
C VAL A 88 2.92 -0.90 -5.39
N ALA A 89 2.70 -0.97 -6.72
CA ALA A 89 1.95 -2.07 -7.32
C ALA A 89 2.58 -3.43 -6.96
N GLY A 90 3.90 -3.59 -7.10
CA GLY A 90 4.58 -4.84 -6.78
C GLY A 90 4.72 -5.09 -5.28
N ASP A 91 5.25 -4.10 -4.55
CA ASP A 91 5.54 -4.22 -3.13
C ASP A 91 4.25 -4.48 -2.33
N ALA A 92 3.19 -3.71 -2.57
CA ALA A 92 1.93 -3.87 -1.85
C ALA A 92 1.24 -5.20 -2.21
N THR A 93 1.37 -5.69 -3.45
CA THR A 93 0.87 -7.04 -3.80
C THR A 93 1.53 -8.10 -2.93
N GLY A 94 2.87 -8.08 -2.83
CA GLY A 94 3.63 -9.04 -2.03
C GLY A 94 3.32 -8.94 -0.54
N ILE A 95 3.23 -7.72 -0.01
CA ILE A 95 2.86 -7.46 1.39
C ILE A 95 1.46 -7.97 1.70
N ILE A 96 0.46 -7.63 0.88
CA ILE A 96 -0.93 -8.05 1.10
C ILE A 96 -1.05 -9.58 1.06
N LEU A 97 -0.40 -10.23 0.10
CA LEU A 97 -0.41 -11.69 0.01
C LEU A 97 0.24 -12.34 1.25
N ALA A 98 1.39 -11.82 1.67
CA ALA A 98 2.08 -12.27 2.87
C ALA A 98 1.21 -12.08 4.12
N ALA A 99 0.64 -10.89 4.32
CA ALA A 99 -0.22 -10.56 5.46
C ALA A 99 -1.41 -11.53 5.58
N VAL A 100 -2.06 -11.88 4.46
CA VAL A 100 -3.15 -12.88 4.46
C VAL A 100 -2.65 -14.24 4.91
N ILE A 101 -1.48 -14.67 4.43
CA ILE A 101 -0.89 -15.98 4.77
C ILE A 101 -0.45 -16.01 6.23
N THR A 102 0.27 -14.99 6.71
CA THR A 102 0.82 -14.97 8.06
C THR A 102 -0.27 -14.78 9.12
N ALA A 103 -1.28 -13.95 8.85
CA ALA A 103 -2.48 -13.87 9.69
C ALA A 103 -3.24 -15.21 9.72
N ALA A 104 -3.37 -15.88 8.56
CA ALA A 104 -3.97 -17.21 8.50
C ALA A 104 -3.16 -18.27 9.28
N LEU A 105 -1.84 -18.12 9.38
CA LEU A 105 -0.96 -18.97 10.20
C LEU A 105 -0.94 -18.58 11.68
N GLY A 106 -1.43 -17.38 12.03
CA GLY A 106 -1.42 -16.85 13.38
C GLY A 106 -0.02 -16.53 13.89
N LEU A 107 0.84 -16.01 13.02
CA LEU A 107 2.16 -15.55 13.41
C LEU A 107 2.07 -14.26 14.23
N PRO A 108 3.05 -13.98 15.10
CA PRO A 108 3.09 -12.74 15.86
C PRO A 108 3.43 -11.57 14.94
N MET A 109 2.88 -10.38 15.23
CA MET A 109 2.97 -9.21 14.36
C MET A 109 4.41 -8.82 13.97
N TRP A 110 5.39 -8.96 14.87
CA TRP A 110 6.79 -8.64 14.52
C TRP A 110 7.36 -9.57 13.43
N LEU A 111 6.93 -10.83 13.38
CA LEU A 111 7.28 -11.76 12.30
C LEU A 111 6.49 -11.42 11.04
N ASP A 112 5.21 -11.06 11.17
CA ASP A 112 4.39 -10.62 10.04
C ASP A 112 5.06 -9.49 9.27
N LEU A 113 5.49 -8.44 9.97
CA LEU A 113 6.17 -7.29 9.36
C LEU A 113 7.46 -7.68 8.61
N ILE A 114 8.23 -8.64 9.14
CA ILE A 114 9.46 -9.12 8.49
C ILE A 114 9.11 -9.91 7.23
N VAL A 115 8.14 -10.83 7.32
CA VAL A 115 7.72 -11.66 6.18
C VAL A 115 7.09 -10.80 5.09
N GLU A 116 6.23 -9.85 5.46
CA GLU A 116 5.63 -8.87 4.58
C GLU A 116 6.69 -8.03 3.84
N TYR A 117 7.70 -7.53 4.56
CA TYR A 117 8.79 -6.78 3.93
C TYR A 117 9.54 -7.63 2.89
N LEU A 118 9.94 -8.86 3.26
CA LEU A 118 10.68 -9.74 2.37
C LEU A 118 9.85 -10.15 1.14
N ALA A 119 8.57 -10.45 1.34
CA ALA A 119 7.65 -10.81 0.27
C ALA A 119 7.37 -9.63 -0.66
N GLY A 120 7.10 -8.44 -0.10
CA GLY A 120 6.93 -7.20 -0.86
C GLY A 120 8.15 -6.92 -1.73
N PHE A 121 9.33 -6.86 -1.12
CA PHE A 121 10.58 -6.63 -1.84
C PHE A 121 10.84 -7.68 -2.94
N ALA A 122 10.57 -8.96 -2.67
CA ALA A 122 10.74 -10.02 -3.66
C ALA A 122 9.75 -9.88 -4.84
N PHE A 123 8.49 -9.58 -4.58
CA PHE A 123 7.48 -9.36 -5.62
C PHE A 123 7.79 -8.10 -6.45
N GLY A 124 8.14 -6.99 -5.80
CA GLY A 124 8.58 -5.76 -6.45
C GLY A 124 9.77 -6.00 -7.38
N LEU A 125 10.85 -6.60 -6.86
CA LEU A 125 12.09 -6.84 -7.61
C LEU A 125 11.95 -7.89 -8.73
N PHE A 126 11.41 -9.08 -8.42
CA PHE A 126 11.44 -10.22 -9.35
C PHE A 126 10.24 -10.29 -10.29
N ILE A 127 9.11 -9.66 -9.94
CA ILE A 127 7.92 -9.69 -10.79
C ILE A 127 7.75 -8.34 -11.48
N PHE A 128 7.67 -7.24 -10.74
CA PHE A 128 7.35 -5.95 -11.35
C PHE A 128 8.56 -5.32 -12.05
N GLN A 129 9.66 -5.09 -11.33
CA GLN A 129 10.84 -4.38 -11.84
C GLN A 129 11.52 -5.14 -12.98
N SER A 130 11.87 -6.40 -12.75
CA SER A 130 12.69 -7.17 -13.69
C SER A 130 11.91 -7.62 -14.95
N LEU A 131 10.61 -7.90 -14.86
CA LEU A 131 9.78 -8.14 -16.04
C LEU A 131 9.52 -6.85 -16.82
N PHE A 132 9.30 -5.73 -16.13
CA PHE A 132 9.13 -4.43 -16.80
C PHE A 132 10.38 -4.04 -17.60
N MET A 133 11.56 -4.04 -16.97
CA MET A 133 12.80 -3.73 -17.65
C MET A 133 13.10 -4.69 -18.82
N LYS A 134 12.78 -5.98 -18.66
CA LYS A 134 12.95 -6.96 -19.75
C LYS A 134 12.07 -6.63 -20.94
N SER A 135 10.83 -6.20 -20.70
CA SER A 135 9.89 -5.82 -21.77
C SER A 135 10.28 -4.52 -22.49
N MET A 136 10.99 -3.60 -21.82
CA MET A 136 11.36 -2.28 -22.37
C MET A 136 12.78 -2.17 -22.93
N MET A 137 13.79 -2.58 -22.17
CA MET A 137 15.20 -2.33 -22.51
C MET A 137 15.91 -3.55 -23.11
N GLY A 138 15.23 -4.69 -23.17
CA GLY A 138 15.86 -5.96 -23.49
C GLY A 138 16.91 -6.36 -22.44
N GLY A 139 17.83 -7.24 -22.83
CA GLY A 139 18.89 -7.75 -21.94
C GLY A 139 18.49 -9.00 -21.14
N SER A 140 19.44 -9.50 -20.34
CA SER A 140 19.21 -10.69 -19.52
C SER A 140 18.38 -10.32 -18.28
N TYR A 141 17.47 -11.20 -17.87
CA TYR A 141 16.65 -11.00 -16.67
C TYR A 141 17.50 -10.66 -15.43
N TRP A 142 18.62 -11.35 -15.26
CA TRP A 142 19.54 -11.15 -14.13
C TRP A 142 20.29 -9.82 -14.17
N GLU A 143 20.56 -9.27 -15.35
CA GLU A 143 21.14 -7.94 -15.46
C GLU A 143 20.15 -6.86 -15.00
N ASN A 144 18.87 -7.02 -15.37
CA ASN A 144 17.80 -6.12 -14.95
C ASN A 144 17.55 -6.19 -13.44
N VAL A 145 17.54 -7.39 -12.86
CA VAL A 145 17.48 -7.56 -11.39
C VAL A 145 18.62 -6.81 -10.70
N ARG A 146 19.86 -6.95 -11.18
CA ARG A 146 21.03 -6.28 -10.57
C ARG A 146 20.94 -4.75 -10.66
N LYS A 147 20.46 -4.23 -11.79
CA LYS A 147 20.30 -2.78 -12.00
C LYS A 147 19.16 -2.19 -11.16
N SER A 148 18.04 -2.91 -11.02
CA SER A 148 16.89 -2.46 -10.21
C SER A 148 17.00 -2.74 -8.73
N PHE A 149 17.92 -3.60 -8.28
CA PHE A 149 18.03 -3.98 -6.87
C PHE A 149 18.17 -2.78 -5.94
N LEU A 150 19.13 -1.89 -6.22
CA LEU A 150 19.42 -0.77 -5.34
C LEU A 150 18.31 0.30 -5.33
N PRO A 151 17.80 0.75 -6.49
CA PRO A 151 16.65 1.65 -6.50
C PRO A 151 15.39 1.05 -5.86
N GLU A 152 15.16 -0.25 -6.04
CA GLU A 152 14.04 -0.94 -5.40
C GLU A 152 14.20 -1.01 -3.90
N PHE A 153 15.39 -1.38 -3.42
CA PHE A 153 15.69 -1.45 -1.99
C PHE A 153 15.46 -0.11 -1.29
N ILE A 154 15.92 0.99 -1.89
CA ILE A 154 15.70 2.33 -1.35
C ILE A 154 14.21 2.66 -1.27
N SER A 155 13.46 2.37 -2.34
CA SER A 155 12.03 2.70 -2.41
C SER A 155 11.19 1.85 -1.44
N MET A 156 11.44 0.54 -1.40
CA MET A 156 10.77 -0.39 -0.50
C MET A 156 11.02 -0.04 0.97
N ASN A 157 12.24 0.40 1.32
CA ASN A 157 12.55 0.87 2.67
C ASN A 157 11.66 2.04 3.10
N PHE A 158 11.51 3.06 2.24
CA PHE A 158 10.62 4.20 2.54
C PHE A 158 9.14 3.80 2.53
N MET A 159 8.74 2.90 1.64
CA MET A 159 7.39 2.37 1.59
C MET A 159 7.03 1.68 2.92
N MET A 160 7.86 0.74 3.36
CA MET A 160 7.63 0.01 4.61
C MET A 160 7.79 0.90 5.84
N ALA A 161 8.71 1.88 5.81
CA ALA A 161 8.86 2.85 6.89
C ALA A 161 7.57 3.67 7.15
N GLY A 162 6.78 3.93 6.11
CA GLY A 162 5.49 4.63 6.22
C GLY A 162 4.35 3.67 6.58
N MET A 163 4.30 2.53 5.90
CA MET A 163 3.22 1.55 6.03
C MET A 163 3.22 0.83 7.38
N ALA A 164 4.37 0.32 7.84
CA ALA A 164 4.45 -0.53 9.03
C ALA A 164 3.95 0.14 10.32
N PRO A 165 4.31 1.40 10.65
CA PRO A 165 3.74 2.06 11.83
C PRO A 165 2.23 2.22 11.74
N VAL A 166 1.73 2.71 10.61
CA VAL A 166 0.31 2.98 10.40
C VAL A 166 -0.50 1.69 10.54
N MET A 167 -0.03 0.60 9.92
CA MET A 167 -0.65 -0.70 10.09
C MET A 167 -0.61 -1.18 11.53
N SER A 168 0.56 -1.17 12.17
CA SER A 168 0.72 -1.67 13.55
C SER A 168 -0.23 -0.95 14.52
N PHE A 169 -0.31 0.38 14.45
CA PHE A 169 -1.18 1.17 15.32
C PHE A 169 -2.67 1.01 15.03
N LEU A 170 -3.07 0.86 13.77
CA LEU A 170 -4.49 0.68 13.43
C LEU A 170 -4.96 -0.75 13.66
N MET A 171 -4.09 -1.74 13.40
CA MET A 171 -4.35 -3.16 13.63
C MET A 171 -4.39 -3.50 15.11
N MET A 172 -3.45 -2.97 15.91
CA MET A 172 -3.46 -3.05 17.37
C MET A 172 -4.19 -1.87 18.03
N GLY A 173 -5.12 -1.25 17.30
CA GLY A 173 -6.00 -0.24 17.83
C GLY A 173 -7.18 -0.85 18.59
N ARG A 174 -8.19 -0.04 18.87
CA ARG A 174 -9.39 -0.46 19.62
C ARG A 174 -10.13 -1.65 18.98
N ASP A 175 -10.12 -1.78 17.66
CA ASP A 175 -10.88 -2.78 16.92
C ASP A 175 -9.93 -3.79 16.25
N MET A 176 -9.69 -4.90 16.94
CA MET A 176 -8.74 -5.93 16.51
C MET A 176 -9.25 -6.77 15.34
N ARG A 177 -10.49 -6.54 14.86
CA ARG A 177 -10.94 -7.10 13.58
C ARG A 177 -10.04 -6.65 12.43
N ALA A 178 -9.29 -5.56 12.61
CA ALA A 178 -8.29 -5.08 11.67
C ALA A 178 -7.13 -6.07 11.45
N MET A 179 -6.93 -7.05 12.34
CA MET A 179 -5.92 -8.11 12.19
C MET A 179 -6.43 -9.34 11.43
N GLU A 180 -7.74 -9.41 11.15
CA GLU A 180 -8.40 -10.59 10.56
C GLU A 180 -8.68 -10.37 9.07
N PRO A 181 -8.04 -11.12 8.14
CA PRO A 181 -8.24 -10.94 6.70
C PRO A 181 -9.68 -11.16 6.21
N THR A 182 -10.50 -11.84 7.02
CA THR A 182 -11.92 -12.07 6.74
C THR A 182 -12.79 -10.84 7.01
N GLU A 183 -12.26 -9.84 7.70
CA GLU A 183 -12.96 -8.62 8.07
C GLU A 183 -12.64 -7.47 7.13
N LEU A 184 -13.63 -6.62 6.86
CA LEU A 184 -13.47 -5.46 5.97
C LEU A 184 -12.47 -4.44 6.52
N LEU A 185 -12.37 -4.37 7.85
CA LEU A 185 -11.48 -3.45 8.56
C LEU A 185 -10.00 -3.73 8.25
N PHE A 186 -9.61 -5.00 8.13
CA PHE A 186 -8.25 -5.40 7.72
C PHE A 186 -7.87 -4.75 6.39
N TRP A 187 -8.71 -4.91 5.37
CA TRP A 187 -8.48 -4.33 4.06
C TRP A 187 -8.44 -2.80 4.09
N GLY A 188 -9.26 -2.18 4.95
CA GLY A 188 -9.26 -0.73 5.15
C GLY A 188 -7.94 -0.24 5.71
N VAL A 189 -7.41 -0.92 6.73
CA VAL A 189 -6.10 -0.60 7.32
C VAL A 189 -4.97 -0.85 6.34
N MET A 190 -5.01 -1.94 5.56
CA MET A 190 -4.03 -2.18 4.49
C MET A 190 -4.03 -1.05 3.46
N SER A 191 -5.21 -0.58 3.03
CA SER A 191 -5.37 0.55 2.11
C SER A 191 -4.72 1.83 2.65
N ILE A 192 -4.97 2.17 3.92
CA ILE A 192 -4.38 3.35 4.58
C ILE A 192 -2.86 3.18 4.74
N GLY A 193 -2.40 1.98 5.09
CA GLY A 193 -0.98 1.64 5.18
C GLY A 193 -0.26 1.85 3.84
N VAL A 194 -0.83 1.35 2.75
CA VAL A 194 -0.29 1.54 1.39
C VAL A 194 -0.26 3.02 1.01
N ILE A 195 -1.30 3.80 1.33
CA ILE A 195 -1.32 5.25 1.08
C ILE A 195 -0.19 5.96 1.84
N SER A 196 0.04 5.59 3.10
CA SER A 196 1.12 6.14 3.91
C SER A 196 2.50 5.77 3.34
N GLY A 197 2.68 4.50 2.97
CA GLY A 197 3.90 4.02 2.31
C GLY A 197 4.15 4.72 0.98
N PHE A 198 3.12 4.91 0.14
CA PHE A 198 3.21 5.68 -1.10
C PHE A 198 3.67 7.11 -0.82
N ALA A 199 3.05 7.79 0.15
CA ALA A 199 3.38 9.17 0.48
C ALA A 199 4.84 9.34 0.93
N LEU A 200 5.38 8.37 1.69
CA LEU A 200 6.76 8.42 2.15
C LEU A 200 7.77 7.97 1.08
N ALA A 201 7.41 7.01 0.22
CA ALA A 201 8.26 6.55 -0.88
C ALA A 201 8.32 7.53 -2.05
N TYR A 202 7.28 8.33 -2.27
CA TYR A 202 7.17 9.23 -3.42
C TYR A 202 8.36 10.19 -3.59
N PRO A 203 8.78 10.96 -2.55
CA PRO A 203 9.94 11.85 -2.69
C PRO A 203 11.23 11.13 -3.06
N ALA A 204 11.46 9.93 -2.51
CA ALA A 204 12.63 9.12 -2.84
C ALA A 204 12.57 8.66 -4.30
N ASN A 205 11.41 8.22 -4.78
CA ASN A 205 11.22 7.83 -6.19
C ASN A 205 11.36 9.00 -7.15
N VAL A 206 10.88 10.20 -6.81
CA VAL A 206 11.12 11.42 -7.58
C VAL A 206 12.63 11.67 -7.73
N TRP A 207 13.40 11.53 -6.65
CA TRP A 207 14.84 11.70 -6.68
C TRP A 207 15.54 10.61 -7.54
N LEU A 208 15.13 9.34 -7.38
CA LEU A 208 15.69 8.22 -8.15
C LEU A 208 15.44 8.40 -9.65
N VAL A 209 14.25 8.90 -10.03
CA VAL A 209 13.91 9.23 -11.42
C VAL A 209 14.72 10.43 -11.92
N ALA A 210 14.83 11.49 -11.11
CA ALA A 210 15.61 12.67 -11.46
C ALA A 210 17.08 12.35 -11.75
N ARG A 211 17.61 11.31 -11.12
CA ARG A 211 18.98 10.83 -11.26
C ARG A 211 19.18 9.71 -12.28
N GLY A 212 18.13 9.31 -13.00
CA GLY A 212 18.21 8.21 -13.97
C GLY A 212 18.54 6.85 -13.34
N LEU A 213 18.13 6.63 -12.08
CA LEU A 213 18.21 5.34 -11.39
C LEU A 213 16.89 4.56 -11.49
N LYS A 214 15.76 5.25 -11.70
CA LYS A 214 14.45 4.66 -12.01
C LYS A 214 13.81 5.32 -13.23
N HIS A 215 12.84 4.61 -13.80
CA HIS A 215 12.00 5.10 -14.90
C HIS A 215 10.64 5.52 -14.34
N GLY A 216 10.02 6.53 -14.96
CA GLY A 216 8.67 6.96 -14.64
C GLY A 216 7.65 6.49 -15.68
N LEU A 217 6.70 7.36 -16.00
CA LEU A 217 5.68 7.13 -17.03
C LEU A 217 6.30 7.12 -18.43
N MET A 218 5.79 6.25 -19.29
CA MET A 218 6.33 6.00 -20.62
C MET A 218 5.21 5.78 -21.63
N THR A 219 5.48 6.15 -22.87
CA THR A 219 4.52 6.00 -23.97
C THR A 219 4.98 4.93 -24.94
N GLU A 220 4.13 3.95 -25.21
CA GLU A 220 4.28 2.93 -26.23
C GLU A 220 3.19 3.11 -27.28
N ARG A 221 3.54 3.69 -28.43
CA ARG A 221 2.64 3.74 -29.58
C ARG A 221 3.00 2.59 -30.52
N PRO A 222 2.01 1.78 -30.98
CA PRO A 222 2.21 0.90 -32.11
C PRO A 222 2.73 1.75 -33.27
N ASN A 223 3.88 1.38 -33.81
CA ASN A 223 4.63 2.09 -34.85
C ASN A 223 3.68 2.64 -35.93
N GLN A 224 3.26 3.90 -35.81
CA GLN A 224 2.73 4.61 -36.97
C GLN A 224 3.93 4.85 -37.85
N GLY A 225 4.01 4.04 -38.90
CA GLY A 225 5.15 3.97 -39.79
C GLY A 225 5.53 5.34 -40.35
N ALA A 226 6.75 5.38 -40.87
CA ALA A 226 7.23 6.38 -41.80
C ALA A 226 6.13 6.79 -42.81
N ALA A 227 5.40 7.87 -42.51
CA ALA A 227 4.42 8.49 -43.38
C ALA A 227 4.09 9.89 -42.83
N GLY A 228 5.08 10.78 -42.93
CA GLY A 228 4.96 12.19 -42.61
C GLY A 228 5.93 12.98 -43.47
N GLY A 229 5.92 12.75 -44.78
CA GLY A 229 6.60 13.60 -45.74
C GLY A 229 5.91 14.96 -45.76
N HIS A 230 6.58 15.97 -45.22
CA HIS A 230 6.37 17.34 -45.65
C HIS A 230 7.72 17.94 -46.05
N GLU A 231 7.89 18.00 -47.36
CA GLU A 231 8.91 18.75 -48.06
C GLU A 231 8.88 20.22 -47.63
N HIS A 232 10.02 20.74 -47.19
CA HIS A 232 10.36 22.13 -47.41
C HIS A 232 11.86 22.24 -47.69
N HIS A 233 12.21 22.34 -48.97
CA HIS A 233 13.51 22.80 -49.42
C HIS A 233 13.73 24.27 -49.03
N GLN A 234 14.81 24.58 -48.30
CA GLN A 234 15.88 25.45 -48.80
C GLN A 234 17.03 25.66 -47.80
N LYS A 235 18.24 25.39 -48.31
CA LYS A 235 19.51 26.12 -48.12
C LYS A 235 20.16 26.15 -46.72
N GLY A 236 21.02 25.15 -46.51
CA GLY A 236 22.47 25.34 -46.49
C GLY A 236 23.10 25.91 -45.22
N HIS A 237 23.65 25.04 -44.38
CA HIS A 237 24.92 25.28 -43.67
C HIS A 237 25.60 23.94 -43.38
N LYS A 238 26.89 23.86 -43.74
CA LYS A 238 27.80 22.77 -43.40
C LYS A 238 28.10 22.81 -41.90
N SER A 239 27.85 21.73 -41.17
CA SER A 239 28.71 21.34 -40.05
C SER A 239 28.81 19.82 -39.97
N ALA A 240 30.02 19.36 -39.71
CA ALA A 240 30.43 17.98 -39.65
C ALA A 240 30.10 17.33 -38.30
N SER A 241 30.13 16.01 -38.32
CA SER A 241 30.24 15.06 -37.20
C SER A 241 28.95 14.74 -36.43
N GLY A 242 28.72 13.43 -36.25
CA GLY A 242 27.62 12.88 -35.48
C GLY A 242 27.00 11.60 -36.03
N LYS A 243 27.81 10.65 -36.52
CA LYS A 243 27.37 9.26 -36.71
C LYS A 243 27.12 8.63 -35.33
N GLY A 244 25.98 7.99 -35.17
CA GLY A 244 25.77 6.98 -34.12
C GLY A 244 24.53 7.21 -33.25
N SER A 245 23.38 6.80 -33.75
CA SER A 245 22.26 6.37 -32.91
C SER A 245 22.69 5.14 -32.13
N ALA A 246 23.26 5.35 -30.95
CA ALA A 246 23.66 4.31 -30.00
C ALA A 246 22.63 4.27 -28.84
N GLY A 247 22.24 3.06 -28.43
CA GLY A 247 21.06 2.76 -27.63
C GLY A 247 20.86 3.64 -26.38
N HIS A 248 19.58 3.91 -26.10
CA HIS A 248 19.08 4.61 -24.93
C HIS A 248 19.31 3.78 -23.65
N GLY A 249 20.56 3.64 -23.22
CA GLY A 249 20.89 3.20 -21.87
C GLY A 249 20.79 4.39 -20.92
N MET A 250 19.87 4.33 -19.96
CA MET A 250 19.77 5.34 -18.90
C MET A 250 21.09 5.36 -18.12
N ARG A 251 21.84 6.46 -18.25
CA ARG A 251 23.15 6.64 -17.59
C ARG A 251 22.92 7.53 -16.36
N SER A 252 22.95 6.94 -15.18
CA SER A 252 22.78 7.66 -13.92
C SER A 252 23.85 8.74 -13.75
N ASP A 253 23.44 9.95 -13.38
CA ASP A 253 24.33 11.07 -13.03
C ASP A 253 24.60 11.16 -11.52
N ALA A 254 23.93 10.33 -10.70
CA ALA A 254 24.12 10.30 -9.25
C ALA A 254 25.53 9.86 -8.86
N THR A 255 26.11 10.56 -7.89
CA THR A 255 27.42 10.20 -7.34
C THR A 255 27.29 9.06 -6.32
N THR A 256 28.34 8.24 -6.18
CA THR A 256 28.37 7.17 -5.18
C THR A 256 28.04 7.65 -3.76
N PRO A 257 28.55 8.83 -3.29
CA PRO A 257 28.18 9.36 -1.98
C PRO A 257 26.68 9.70 -1.85
N GLN A 258 26.04 10.20 -2.91
CA GLN A 258 24.60 10.51 -2.87
C GLN A 258 23.75 9.24 -2.75
N ILE A 259 24.09 8.22 -3.53
CA ILE A 259 23.41 6.92 -3.50
C ILE A 259 23.61 6.26 -2.13
N ALA A 260 24.83 6.28 -1.60
CA ALA A 260 25.13 5.75 -0.27
C ALA A 260 24.37 6.50 0.82
N ALA A 261 24.34 7.84 0.77
CA ALA A 261 23.60 8.64 1.73
C ALA A 261 22.10 8.31 1.71
N LEU A 262 21.47 8.26 0.53
CA LEU A 262 20.05 7.91 0.44
C LEU A 262 19.79 6.47 0.87
N GLY A 263 20.69 5.54 0.55
CA GLY A 263 20.64 4.15 1.01
C GLY A 263 20.64 4.06 2.54
N VAL A 264 21.59 4.74 3.20
CA VAL A 264 21.68 4.79 4.66
C VAL A 264 20.44 5.42 5.28
N VAL A 265 19.97 6.56 4.75
CA VAL A 265 18.75 7.22 5.23
C VAL A 265 17.54 6.31 5.10
N SER A 266 17.41 5.60 3.97
CA SER A 266 16.30 4.66 3.76
C SER A 266 16.35 3.50 4.76
N ALA A 267 17.53 2.95 5.05
CA ALA A 267 17.68 1.87 6.02
C ALA A 267 17.37 2.33 7.46
N ILE A 268 17.78 3.56 7.83
CA ILE A 268 17.41 4.17 9.11
C ILE A 268 15.89 4.37 9.18
N ALA A 269 15.28 4.91 8.12
CA ALA A 269 13.83 5.09 8.06
C ALA A 269 13.08 3.77 8.22
N LEU A 270 13.52 2.70 7.54
CA LEU A 270 12.97 1.36 7.70
C LEU A 270 13.08 0.88 9.15
N ALA A 271 14.28 0.95 9.73
CA ALA A 271 14.53 0.51 11.10
C ALA A 271 13.65 1.26 12.10
N LEU A 272 13.52 2.58 11.96
CA LEU A 272 12.62 3.40 12.78
C LEU A 272 11.16 3.01 12.57
N GLY A 273 10.71 2.85 11.32
CA GLY A 273 9.31 2.48 11.02
C GLY A 273 8.93 1.09 11.55
N MET A 274 9.84 0.12 11.49
CA MET A 274 9.60 -1.23 12.00
C MET A 274 9.70 -1.31 13.53
N ALA A 275 10.63 -0.57 14.15
CA ALA A 275 10.89 -0.68 15.59
C ALA A 275 10.04 0.27 16.44
N ALA A 276 9.71 1.47 15.94
CA ALA A 276 8.99 2.46 16.73
C ALA A 276 7.69 1.93 17.35
N PRO A 277 6.82 1.20 16.62
CA PRO A 277 5.56 0.71 17.19
C PRO A 277 5.76 -0.18 18.44
N ALA A 278 6.89 -0.89 18.55
CA ALA A 278 7.21 -1.76 19.69
C ALA A 278 7.38 -1.00 21.02
N ASN A 279 7.54 0.32 20.99
CA ASN A 279 7.59 1.14 22.20
C ASN A 279 6.21 1.36 22.83
N TRP A 280 5.13 1.19 22.06
CA TRP A 280 3.76 1.42 22.51
C TRP A 280 2.89 0.17 22.44
N LEU A 281 3.18 -0.75 21.51
CA LEU A 281 2.33 -1.88 21.19
C LEU A 281 3.02 -3.20 21.51
N ASN A 282 2.22 -4.22 21.85
CA ASN A 282 2.70 -5.57 22.05
C ASN A 282 2.77 -6.36 20.72
N LEU A 283 3.85 -6.16 19.96
CA LEU A 283 4.03 -6.81 18.65
C LEU A 283 4.21 -8.35 18.73
N THR A 284 4.27 -8.93 19.94
CA THR A 284 4.32 -10.39 20.12
C THR A 284 2.96 -11.06 19.95
N LEU A 285 1.87 -10.27 19.95
CA LEU A 285 0.51 -10.78 19.78
C LEU A 285 0.23 -11.11 18.31
N SER A 286 -0.47 -12.21 18.09
CA SER A 286 -1.04 -12.58 16.79
C SER A 286 -2.53 -12.26 16.70
N ALA A 287 -3.08 -12.26 15.48
CA ALA A 287 -4.52 -12.12 15.24
C ALA A 287 -5.33 -13.18 16.00
N ARG A 288 -4.81 -14.41 16.09
CA ARG A 288 -5.43 -15.52 16.81
C ARG A 288 -5.42 -15.32 18.33
N ASP A 289 -4.37 -14.69 18.85
CA ASP A 289 -4.28 -14.39 20.28
C ASP A 289 -5.33 -13.34 20.67
N VAL A 290 -5.52 -12.29 19.88
CA VAL A 290 -6.53 -11.28 20.23
C VAL A 290 -7.95 -11.72 19.84
N GLY A 291 -8.11 -12.55 18.82
CA GLY A 291 -9.41 -13.11 18.41
C GLY A 291 -10.40 -12.09 17.85
N GLY A 292 -9.90 -10.98 17.28
CA GLY A 292 -10.73 -9.92 16.69
C GLY A 292 -11.60 -9.15 17.69
N VAL A 293 -11.22 -9.11 18.97
CA VAL A 293 -11.98 -8.42 20.02
C VAL A 293 -12.08 -6.92 19.78
N ILE A 294 -13.20 -6.34 20.23
CA ILE A 294 -13.43 -4.90 20.20
C ILE A 294 -13.30 -4.36 21.62
N MET A 295 -12.33 -3.49 21.84
CA MET A 295 -12.02 -2.92 23.15
C MET A 295 -12.96 -1.76 23.52
N PRO A 296 -13.21 -1.53 24.83
CA PRO A 296 -14.00 -0.39 25.32
C PRO A 296 -13.39 0.97 24.93
N GLN A 297 -14.25 2.00 24.84
CA GLN A 297 -13.81 3.37 24.60
C GLN A 297 -12.94 3.87 25.76
N GLY A 298 -11.80 4.49 25.44
CA GLY A 298 -10.84 5.02 26.43
C GLY A 298 -9.82 4.01 26.95
N MET A 299 -9.92 2.74 26.57
CA MET A 299 -8.90 1.74 26.88
C MET A 299 -7.72 1.84 25.91
N ILE A 300 -6.53 2.08 26.45
CA ILE A 300 -5.27 2.08 25.69
C ILE A 300 -4.60 0.74 25.94
N MET A 301 -4.26 0.03 24.86
CA MET A 301 -3.44 -1.18 24.95
C MET A 301 -2.00 -0.76 24.83
N ASP A 302 -1.26 -1.03 25.89
CA ASP A 302 0.17 -0.82 25.93
C ASP A 302 0.93 -2.11 25.59
N ARG A 303 2.25 -2.01 25.59
CA ARG A 303 3.17 -3.12 25.35
C ARG A 303 2.98 -4.29 26.34
N ASP A 304 2.51 -4.01 27.55
CA ASP A 304 2.42 -4.99 28.63
C ASP A 304 1.03 -5.64 28.71
N THR A 305 0.08 -5.19 27.89
CA THR A 305 -1.27 -5.73 27.84
C THR A 305 -1.26 -7.14 27.20
N PRO A 306 -1.56 -8.22 27.94
CA PRO A 306 -1.57 -9.58 27.39
C PRO A 306 -2.91 -9.88 26.70
N ALA A 307 -2.89 -10.82 25.75
CA ALA A 307 -4.08 -11.22 24.99
C ALA A 307 -5.26 -11.65 25.87
N ASP A 308 -5.01 -12.37 26.96
CA ASP A 308 -6.08 -12.84 27.86
C ASP A 308 -6.78 -11.67 28.55
N ALA A 309 -6.03 -10.65 28.99
CA ALA A 309 -6.63 -9.45 29.55
C ALA A 309 -7.47 -8.71 28.50
N MET A 310 -7.02 -8.67 27.24
CA MET A 310 -7.80 -8.05 26.15
C MET A 310 -9.12 -8.78 25.91
N ARG A 311 -9.11 -10.12 25.96
CA ARG A 311 -10.31 -10.95 25.83
C ARG A 311 -11.28 -10.76 26.99
N ASP A 312 -10.77 -10.72 28.22
CA ASP A 312 -11.58 -10.56 29.43
C ASP A 312 -12.22 -9.16 29.52
N MET A 313 -11.51 -8.15 29.01
CA MET A 313 -11.97 -6.75 29.02
C MET A 313 -12.74 -6.35 27.76
N ALA A 314 -12.90 -7.24 26.78
CA ALA A 314 -13.53 -6.93 25.51
C ALA A 314 -14.98 -6.47 25.69
N ALA A 315 -15.33 -5.32 25.08
CA ALA A 315 -16.70 -4.80 25.12
C ALA A 315 -17.66 -5.67 24.32
N THR A 316 -17.16 -6.35 23.28
CA THR A 316 -17.93 -7.26 22.43
C THR A 316 -17.01 -8.34 21.88
N SER A 317 -17.45 -9.60 21.97
CA SER A 317 -16.94 -10.65 21.10
C SER A 317 -17.78 -10.63 19.81
N PRO A 318 -17.21 -10.36 18.62
CA PRO A 318 -17.97 -10.31 17.37
C PRO A 318 -18.76 -11.60 17.10
N ARG A 319 -18.25 -12.74 17.59
CA ARG A 319 -18.87 -14.07 17.44
C ARG A 319 -20.02 -14.35 18.43
N LEU A 320 -20.24 -13.51 19.45
CA LEU A 320 -21.36 -13.63 20.38
C LEU A 320 -22.55 -12.75 20.02
N VAL A 321 -22.37 -11.74 19.15
CA VAL A 321 -23.47 -10.90 18.64
C VAL A 321 -24.38 -11.68 17.67
N THR A 322 -23.90 -12.82 17.14
CA THR A 322 -24.68 -13.76 16.32
C THR A 322 -25.54 -14.71 17.15
N ALA A 323 -25.35 -14.79 18.48
CA ALA A 323 -26.27 -15.51 19.36
C ALA A 323 -27.47 -14.60 19.66
N SER A 324 -28.58 -14.87 18.97
CA SER A 324 -29.94 -14.30 19.09
C SER A 324 -30.24 -13.38 20.29
N PRO A 325 -31.03 -12.30 20.10
CA PRO A 325 -31.52 -11.49 21.21
C PRO A 325 -32.23 -12.38 22.25
N PRO A 326 -31.98 -12.23 23.56
CA PRO A 326 -32.64 -13.04 24.56
C PRO A 326 -34.15 -12.74 24.56
N THR A 327 -34.94 -13.69 24.08
CA THR A 327 -36.42 -13.64 24.01
C THR A 327 -37.11 -13.83 25.36
N LYS A 328 -36.53 -13.37 26.47
CA LYS A 328 -37.18 -13.44 27.79
C LYS A 328 -37.06 -12.14 28.59
N TRP A 329 -37.70 -11.09 28.08
CA TRP A 329 -38.27 -10.06 28.95
C TRP A 329 -39.78 -10.23 29.01
N ARG A 330 -40.25 -11.18 29.83
CA ARG A 330 -41.64 -11.22 30.26
C ARG A 330 -41.73 -11.76 31.69
N ARG A 331 -41.94 -10.85 32.64
CA ARG A 331 -42.51 -11.02 34.00
C ARG A 331 -41.74 -12.02 34.90
N THR A 332 -41.25 -11.66 36.08
CA THR A 332 -41.95 -11.00 37.19
C THR A 332 -40.89 -10.54 38.18
N MET A 333 -40.87 -9.25 38.51
CA MET A 333 -40.11 -8.72 39.62
C MET A 333 -40.93 -8.97 40.89
N THR A 334 -40.76 -10.12 41.54
CA THR A 334 -41.16 -10.27 42.95
C THR A 334 -40.02 -9.76 43.80
N MET A 335 -40.16 -8.52 44.28
CA MET A 335 -39.35 -7.97 45.36
C MET A 335 -39.48 -8.88 46.59
N SER A 336 -38.42 -9.61 46.93
CA SER A 336 -38.25 -10.15 48.28
C SER A 336 -37.71 -9.03 49.15
N SER A 337 -38.61 -8.31 49.83
CA SER A 337 -38.26 -7.37 50.90
C SER A 337 -37.67 -8.14 52.07
N ASN A 338 -36.35 -8.13 52.22
CA ASN A 338 -35.67 -8.62 53.41
C ASN A 338 -35.34 -7.42 54.31
N SER A 339 -36.35 -6.96 55.07
CA SER A 339 -36.14 -6.13 56.25
C SER A 339 -36.85 -6.77 57.44
N LYS A 340 -36.09 -7.49 58.27
CA LYS A 340 -36.49 -7.78 59.65
C LYS A 340 -35.51 -7.09 60.58
N SER A 341 -35.88 -5.88 60.95
CA SER A 341 -35.47 -5.19 62.16
C SER A 341 -35.85 -6.03 63.38
N GLY A 342 -34.86 -6.58 64.07
CA GLY A 342 -35.05 -7.22 65.37
C GLY A 342 -34.99 -6.18 66.48
N TRP A 343 -36.14 -5.68 66.94
CA TRP A 343 -36.32 -4.99 68.22
C TRP A 343 -37.73 -5.29 68.72
N CYS A 344 -37.87 -6.14 69.74
CA CYS A 344 -39.05 -6.19 70.60
C CYS A 344 -38.58 -6.50 72.02
N GLY A 345 -38.88 -5.62 72.94
CA GLY A 345 -38.60 -5.76 74.36
C GLY A 345 -39.87 -5.89 75.19
N ARG A 346 -39.63 -6.28 76.45
CA ARG A 346 -40.46 -6.28 77.66
C ARG A 346 -41.31 -7.51 77.97
N GLY A 347 -41.03 -8.01 79.17
CA GLY A 347 -41.74 -8.98 80.00
C GLY A 347 -40.95 -9.11 81.29
#